data_AF-A0A954BL74-F1
#
_entry.id   AF-A0A954BL74-F1
#
_cell.length_a   1.000
_cell.length_b   1.000
_cell.length_c   1.000
_cell.angle_alpha   90.00
_cell.angle_beta   90.00
_cell.angle_gamma   90.00
#
_symmetry.space_group_name_H-M   'P 1'
#
loop_
_entity.id
_entity.type
_entity.pdbx_description
1 polymer ?
#
loop_
_entity_poly.entity_id
_entity_poly.type
_entity_poly.pdbx_seq_one_letter_code
_entity_poly.pdbx_strand_id
1 'polypeptide(L)'
;MRAMILRTLKWLLALAIAGLLAFVGVVYWLFYDNRMPHDGRFPLDLAALHQAADAMPGEKATRIEVETVSHTPVPRIAMVAGTGWKKTDMVRNSYRVVFPEGSLIIDTGQDRADALRFGANAY
;
A
#
# COMPACT_ATOMS: atom_id res chain seq x y z
N MET A 1 28.07 -46.39 11.93
CA MET A 1 27.93 -45.39 10.84
C MET A 1 26.48 -45.08 10.46
N ARG A 2 25.65 -46.08 10.07
CA ARG A 2 24.24 -45.89 9.66
C ARG A 2 23.34 -45.17 10.68
N ALA A 3 23.43 -45.55 11.95
CA ALA A 3 22.63 -44.93 13.03
C ALA A 3 22.96 -43.45 13.26
N MET A 4 24.22 -43.05 13.05
CA MET A 4 24.67 -41.67 13.17
C MET A 4 24.12 -40.82 12.02
N ILE A 5 24.14 -41.35 10.79
CA ILE A 5 23.58 -40.70 9.60
C ILE A 5 22.06 -40.50 9.74
N LEU A 6 21.34 -41.53 10.19
CA LEU A 6 19.90 -41.45 10.47
C LEU A 6 19.56 -40.42 11.57
N ARG A 7 20.40 -40.30 12.60
CA ARG A 7 20.24 -39.30 13.66
C ARG A 7 20.43 -37.88 13.13
N THR A 8 21.51 -37.64 12.36
CA THR A 8 21.77 -36.32 11.76
C THR A 8 20.67 -35.91 10.79
N LEU A 9 20.18 -36.84 9.95
CA LEU A 9 19.09 -36.57 9.02
C LEU A 9 17.78 -36.18 9.73
N LYS A 10 17.46 -36.85 10.86
CA LYS A 10 16.31 -36.49 11.70
C LYS A 10 16.42 -35.08 12.27
N TRP A 11 17.61 -34.67 12.71
CA TRP A 11 17.84 -33.32 13.21
C TRP A 11 17.75 -32.25 12.12
N LEU A 12 18.31 -32.52 10.93
CA LEU A 12 18.18 -31.62 9.79
C LEU A 12 16.72 -31.45 9.36
N LEU A 13 15.96 -32.55 9.33
CA LEU A 13 14.52 -32.50 9.04
C LEU A 13 13.76 -31.71 10.12
N ALA A 14 14.06 -31.92 11.40
CA ALA A 14 13.43 -31.18 12.50
C ALA A 14 13.72 -29.68 12.41
N LEU A 15 14.96 -29.29 12.10
CA LEU A 15 15.36 -27.90 11.88
C LEU A 15 14.66 -27.29 10.66
N ALA A 16 14.55 -28.03 9.56
CA ALA A 16 13.84 -27.58 8.37
C ALA A 16 12.35 -27.34 8.65
N ILE A 17 11.71 -28.24 9.40
CA ILE A 17 10.31 -28.09 9.82
C ILE A 17 10.15 -26.89 10.76
N ALA A 18 11.02 -26.76 11.76
CA ALA A 18 10.99 -25.61 12.67
C ALA A 18 11.18 -24.29 11.93
N GLY A 19 12.11 -24.23 10.97
CA GLY A 19 12.32 -23.07 10.11
C GLY A 19 11.09 -22.75 9.25
N LEU A 20 10.46 -23.78 8.66
CA LEU A 20 9.23 -23.59 7.89
C LEU A 20 8.09 -23.06 8.75
N LEU A 21 7.89 -23.60 9.95
CA LEU A 21 6.85 -23.14 10.87
C LEU A 21 7.10 -21.69 11.33
N ALA A 22 8.35 -21.35 11.64
CA ALA A 22 8.73 -19.98 11.98
C ALA A 22 8.45 -19.03 10.79
N PHE A 23 8.82 -19.42 9.57
CA PHE A 23 8.54 -18.65 8.36
C PHE A 23 7.04 -18.45 8.13
N VAL A 24 6.25 -19.52 8.23
CA VAL A 24 4.78 -19.43 8.13
C VAL A 24 4.20 -18.52 9.20
N GLY A 25 4.70 -18.60 10.44
CA GLY A 25 4.30 -17.71 11.53
C GLY A 25 4.58 -16.23 11.23
N VAL A 26 5.79 -15.92 10.72
CA VAL A 26 6.17 -14.56 10.33
C VAL A 26 5.29 -14.04 9.18
N VAL A 27 5.08 -14.86 8.14
CA VAL A 27 4.20 -14.51 7.01
C VAL A 27 2.77 -14.28 7.50
N TYR A 28 2.26 -15.15 8.37
CA TYR A 28 0.92 -14.99 8.93
C TYR A 28 0.79 -13.68 9.71
N TRP A 29 1.72 -13.42 10.63
CA TRP A 29 1.72 -12.21 11.45
C TRP A 29 1.79 -10.94 10.59
N LEU A 30 2.73 -10.89 9.64
CA LEU A 30 2.95 -9.71 8.79
C LEU A 30 1.73 -9.39 7.92
N PHE A 31 1.12 -10.41 7.33
CA PHE A 31 0.12 -10.24 6.29
C PHE A 31 -1.34 -10.35 6.77
N TYR A 32 -1.61 -11.04 7.88
CA TYR A 32 -2.98 -11.38 8.29
C TYR A 32 -3.35 -10.96 9.73
N ASP A 33 -2.40 -10.85 10.65
CA ASP A 33 -2.72 -10.51 12.05
C ASP A 33 -2.75 -8.99 12.30
N ASN A 34 -2.01 -8.20 11.54
CA ASN A 34 -2.04 -6.73 11.57
C ASN A 34 -3.32 -6.11 10.94
N ARG A 35 -4.48 -6.74 11.14
CA ARG A 35 -5.77 -6.21 10.65
C ARG A 35 -6.13 -4.96 11.43
N MET A 36 -6.78 -4.02 10.75
CA MET A 36 -7.39 -2.85 11.38
C MET A 36 -8.35 -3.31 12.49
N PRO A 37 -8.31 -2.69 13.69
CA PRO A 37 -9.22 -3.04 14.79
C PRO A 37 -10.69 -2.99 14.32
N HIS A 38 -11.49 -3.97 14.76
CA HIS A 38 -12.91 -4.06 14.38
C HIS A 38 -13.74 -2.84 14.80
N ASP A 39 -13.25 -2.07 15.76
CA ASP A 39 -13.85 -0.89 16.36
C ASP A 39 -13.08 0.41 16.06
N GLY A 40 -12.05 0.36 15.22
CA GLY A 40 -11.24 1.52 14.84
C GLY A 40 -12.07 2.56 14.08
N ARG A 41 -12.70 3.48 14.83
CA ARG A 41 -13.39 4.64 14.27
C ARG A 41 -12.45 5.84 14.33
N PHE A 42 -12.11 6.37 13.17
CA PHE A 42 -11.33 7.59 13.01
C PHE A 42 -12.22 8.67 12.39
N PRO A 43 -13.15 9.26 13.15
CA PRO A 43 -14.02 10.30 12.61
C PRO A 43 -13.17 11.51 12.22
N LEU A 44 -13.26 11.91 10.95
CA LEU A 44 -12.66 13.14 10.45
C LEU A 44 -13.70 14.26 10.57
N ASP A 45 -13.45 15.22 11.45
CA ASP A 45 -14.27 16.43 11.55
C ASP A 45 -13.95 17.38 10.39
N LEU A 46 -14.78 17.34 9.36
CA LEU A 46 -14.63 18.20 8.18
C LEU A 46 -14.85 19.68 8.50
N ALA A 47 -15.66 20.02 9.49
CA ALA A 47 -15.90 21.41 9.87
C ALA A 47 -14.65 22.01 10.53
N ALA A 48 -14.04 21.28 11.46
CA ALA A 48 -12.77 21.66 12.07
C ALA A 48 -11.63 21.74 11.03
N LEU A 49 -11.59 20.80 10.08
CA LEU A 49 -10.60 20.81 8.99
C LEU A 49 -10.76 22.06 8.10
N HIS A 50 -11.98 22.38 7.68
CA HIS A 50 -12.24 23.58 6.88
C HIS A 50 -11.90 24.86 7.66
N GLN A 51 -12.26 24.94 8.94
CA GLN A 51 -11.90 26.08 9.77
C GLN A 51 -10.38 26.26 9.87
N ALA A 52 -9.63 25.16 10.05
CA ALA A 52 -8.17 25.20 10.09
C ALA A 52 -7.57 25.63 8.75
N ALA A 53 -8.11 25.14 7.63
CA ALA A 53 -7.70 25.56 6.29
C ALA A 53 -8.00 27.05 6.03
N ASP A 54 -9.15 27.53 6.49
CA ASP A 54 -9.58 28.92 6.34
C ASP A 54 -8.76 29.90 7.17
N ALA A 55 -8.15 29.43 8.26
CA ALA A 55 -7.27 30.23 9.10
C ALA A 55 -5.87 30.44 8.50
N MET A 56 -5.50 29.70 7.44
CA MET A 56 -4.20 29.87 6.80
C MET A 56 -4.17 31.17 5.96
N PRO A 57 -3.11 32.00 6.10
CA PRO A 57 -2.98 33.21 5.30
C PRO A 57 -2.67 32.87 3.84
N GLY A 58 -3.11 33.73 2.91
CA GLY A 58 -2.86 33.59 1.47
C GLY A 58 -4.13 33.31 0.67
N GLU A 59 -3.98 33.34 -0.66
CA GLU A 59 -5.07 33.01 -1.56
C GLU A 59 -5.41 31.52 -1.50
N LYS A 60 -6.72 31.22 -1.55
CA LYS A 60 -7.21 29.85 -1.58
C LYS A 60 -7.18 29.29 -2.99
N ALA A 61 -7.06 27.97 -3.08
CA ALA A 61 -7.31 27.28 -4.33
C ALA A 61 -8.76 27.52 -4.79
N THR A 62 -8.93 27.78 -6.08
CA THR A 62 -10.24 28.02 -6.71
C THR A 62 -10.86 26.74 -7.24
N ARG A 63 -10.02 25.77 -7.62
CA ARG A 63 -10.43 24.41 -8.01
C ARG A 63 -9.25 23.44 -7.93
N ILE A 64 -9.59 22.16 -7.92
CA ILE A 64 -8.66 21.05 -8.08
C ILE A 64 -9.05 20.32 -9.36
N GLU A 65 -8.08 20.13 -10.25
CA GLU A 65 -8.22 19.30 -11.45
C GLU A 65 -7.48 17.98 -11.22
N VAL A 66 -8.03 16.89 -11.77
CA VAL A 66 -7.51 15.54 -11.56
C VAL A 66 -7.31 14.89 -12.92
N GLU A 67 -6.13 14.32 -13.12
CA GLU A 67 -5.82 13.49 -14.28
C GLU A 67 -5.49 12.08 -13.80
N THR A 68 -6.19 11.09 -14.34
CA THR A 68 -5.84 9.68 -14.15
C THR A 68 -4.72 9.32 -15.13
N VAL A 69 -3.54 9.07 -14.58
CA VAL A 69 -2.31 8.87 -15.35
C VAL A 69 -2.11 7.40 -15.70
N SER A 70 -2.54 6.47 -14.84
CA SER A 70 -2.44 5.03 -15.13
C SER A 70 -3.31 4.15 -14.25
N HIS A 71 -3.51 2.93 -14.74
CA HIS A 71 -4.16 1.83 -14.03
C HIS A 71 -3.16 0.69 -13.82
N THR A 72 -3.06 0.16 -12.60
CA THR A 72 -2.17 -0.96 -12.27
C THR A 72 -2.90 -1.99 -11.39
N PRO A 73 -3.06 -3.25 -11.85
CA PRO A 73 -3.67 -4.30 -11.05
C PRO A 73 -2.69 -4.81 -9.96
N VAL A 74 -2.97 -4.48 -8.71
CA VAL A 74 -2.15 -4.81 -7.53
C VAL A 74 -2.89 -5.75 -6.57
N PRO A 75 -2.20 -6.61 -5.79
CA PRO A 75 -2.87 -7.43 -4.80
C PRO A 75 -3.47 -6.54 -3.69
N ARG A 76 -4.71 -6.82 -3.26
CA ARG A 76 -5.39 -6.00 -2.22
C ARG A 76 -4.60 -5.87 -0.93
N ILE A 77 -3.82 -6.88 -0.57
CA ILE A 77 -2.96 -6.85 0.62
C ILE A 77 -1.88 -5.77 0.58
N ALA A 78 -1.49 -5.30 -0.62
CA ALA A 78 -0.58 -4.15 -0.75
C ALA A 78 -1.26 -2.81 -0.43
N MET A 79 -2.60 -2.75 -0.47
CA MET A 79 -3.40 -1.56 -0.17
C MET A 79 -3.90 -1.57 1.28
N VAL A 80 -4.41 -2.73 1.73
CA VAL A 80 -4.97 -2.93 3.06
C VAL A 80 -4.51 -4.29 3.59
N ALA A 81 -3.73 -4.28 4.67
CA ALA A 81 -3.25 -5.50 5.33
C ALA A 81 -4.42 -6.43 5.71
N GLY A 82 -4.22 -7.75 5.58
CA GLY A 82 -5.23 -8.76 5.92
C GLY A 82 -6.31 -9.03 4.87
N THR A 83 -6.37 -8.31 3.75
CA THR A 83 -7.42 -8.48 2.72
C THR A 83 -7.15 -9.56 1.65
N GLY A 84 -5.90 -10.04 1.56
CA GLY A 84 -5.46 -11.16 0.72
C GLY A 84 -4.94 -10.79 -0.69
N TRP A 85 -4.62 -11.80 -1.49
CA TRP A 85 -3.83 -11.68 -2.74
C TRP A 85 -4.63 -11.43 -4.02
N LYS A 86 -5.96 -11.35 -3.96
CA LYS A 86 -6.79 -11.02 -5.13
C LYS A 86 -6.37 -9.65 -5.67
N LYS A 87 -6.22 -9.52 -6.99
CA LYS A 87 -5.89 -8.23 -7.61
C LYS A 87 -7.09 -7.27 -7.56
N THR A 88 -6.79 -6.00 -7.34
CA THR A 88 -7.70 -4.87 -7.48
C THR A 88 -7.03 -3.84 -8.38
N ASP A 89 -7.84 -3.05 -9.07
CA ASP A 89 -7.32 -1.93 -9.84
C ASP A 89 -6.86 -0.81 -8.89
N MET A 90 -5.63 -0.34 -9.09
CA MET A 90 -5.07 0.82 -8.40
C MET A 90 -4.88 1.92 -9.44
N VAL A 91 -5.57 3.03 -9.21
CA VAL A 91 -5.52 4.21 -10.07
C VAL A 91 -4.45 5.15 -9.55
N ARG A 92 -3.59 5.65 -10.43
CA ARG A 92 -2.62 6.71 -10.11
C ARG A 92 -3.12 8.02 -10.71
N ASN A 93 -3.30 9.01 -9.85
CA ASN A 93 -3.75 10.34 -10.27
C ASN A 93 -2.64 11.37 -10.08
N SER A 94 -2.63 12.38 -10.94
CA SER A 94 -1.95 13.66 -10.74
C SER A 94 -3.00 14.73 -10.44
N TYR A 95 -2.69 15.64 -9.51
CA TYR A 95 -3.60 16.69 -9.10
C TYR A 95 -3.01 18.05 -9.43
N ARG A 96 -3.79 18.90 -10.09
CA ARG A 96 -3.45 20.31 -10.28
C ARG A 96 -4.32 21.19 -9.39
N VAL A 97 -3.68 21.83 -8.42
CA VAL A 97 -4.32 22.80 -7.52
C VAL A 97 -4.19 24.18 -8.13
N VAL A 98 -5.32 24.82 -8.44
CA VAL A 98 -5.35 26.09 -9.18
C VAL A 98 -5.60 27.26 -8.23
N PHE A 99 -4.71 28.22 -8.23
CA PHE A 99 -4.80 29.50 -7.53
C PHE A 99 -5.03 30.64 -8.54
N PRO A 100 -5.44 31.85 -8.10
CA PRO A 100 -5.60 32.99 -9.01
C PRO A 100 -4.31 33.33 -9.79
N GLU A 101 -3.14 33.28 -9.13
CA GLU A 101 -1.86 33.66 -9.74
C GLU A 101 -1.07 32.48 -10.34
N GLY A 102 -1.55 31.24 -10.21
CA GLY A 102 -0.80 30.08 -10.70
C GLY A 102 -1.39 28.74 -10.33
N SER A 103 -0.59 27.69 -10.45
CA SER A 103 -1.01 26.35 -10.04
C SER A 103 0.15 25.51 -9.52
N LEU A 104 -0.17 24.53 -8.69
CA LEU A 104 0.76 23.55 -8.16
C LEU A 104 0.34 22.14 -8.62
N ILE A 105 1.31 21.31 -8.96
CA ILE A 105 1.09 19.89 -9.26
C ILE A 105 1.47 19.07 -8.03
N ILE A 106 0.55 18.20 -7.59
CA ILE A 106 0.78 17.20 -6.55
C ILE A 106 0.83 15.84 -7.24
N ASP A 107 1.99 15.20 -7.08
CA ASP A 107 2.39 13.96 -7.73
C ASP A 107 2.37 14.02 -9.27
N THR A 108 3.34 13.38 -9.92
CA THR A 108 3.43 13.31 -11.39
C THR A 108 3.29 11.89 -11.91
N GLY A 109 3.06 10.92 -11.02
CA GLY A 109 3.08 9.51 -11.36
C GLY A 109 4.47 9.01 -11.75
N GLN A 110 4.52 8.08 -12.69
CA GLN A 110 5.74 7.50 -13.23
C GLN A 110 5.77 7.80 -14.73
N ASP A 111 6.92 7.81 -15.37
CA ASP A 111 6.94 7.78 -16.82
C ASP A 111 6.35 6.46 -17.36
N ARG A 112 6.00 6.46 -18.65
CA ARG A 112 5.36 5.31 -19.30
C ARG A 112 6.18 4.03 -19.21
N ALA A 113 7.51 4.11 -19.36
CA ALA A 113 8.36 2.92 -19.36
C ALA A 113 8.39 2.28 -17.98
N ASP A 114 8.52 3.09 -16.93
CA ASP A 114 8.45 2.60 -15.56
C ASP A 114 7.05 2.11 -15.19
N ALA A 115 5.99 2.82 -15.56
CA ALA A 115 4.62 2.37 -15.30
C ALA A 115 4.36 0.97 -15.89
N LEU A 116 4.75 0.74 -17.14
CA LEU A 116 4.64 -0.59 -17.77
C LEU A 116 5.53 -1.63 -17.08
N ARG A 117 6.74 -1.25 -16.65
CA ARG A 117 7.63 -2.13 -15.86
C ARG A 117 6.99 -2.56 -14.54
N PHE A 118 6.21 -1.69 -13.91
CA PHE A 118 5.45 -1.98 -12.69
C PHE A 118 4.09 -2.63 -12.95
N GLY A 119 3.78 -2.96 -14.20
CA GLY A 119 2.60 -3.73 -14.57
C GLY A 119 1.35 -2.90 -14.82
N ALA A 120 1.49 -1.60 -15.11
CA ALA A 120 0.36 -0.81 -15.56
C ALA A 120 -0.25 -1.41 -16.84
N ASN A 121 -1.58 -1.45 -16.90
CA ASN A 121 -2.32 -1.98 -18.04
C ASN A 121 -2.98 -0.87 -18.88
N ALA A 122 -2.96 0.37 -18.40
CA ALA A 122 -3.30 1.59 -19.14
C ALA A 122 -2.41 2.74 -18.66
N TYR A 123 -1.97 3.56 -19.62
CA TYR A 123 -1.15 4.77 -19.44
C TYR A 123 -1.40 5.69 -20.63
#